data_AF-A0A9P7L5Z9-F1
#
_entry.id   AF-A0A9P7L5Z9-F1
#
_cell.length_a   1.000
_cell.length_b   1.000
_cell.length_c   1.000
_cell.angle_alpha   90.00
_cell.angle_beta   90.00
_cell.angle_gamma   90.00
#
_symmetry.space_group_name_H-M   'P 1'
#
loop_
_entity.id
_entity.type
_entity.pdbx_description
1 polymer ?
#
loop_
_entity_poly.entity_id
_entity_poly.type
_entity_poly.pdbx_seq_one_letter_code
_entity_poly.pdbx_strand_id
1 'polypeptide(L)'
;MDALQQLCGLSEALELLHGYSSQAHADLSITHEGGGGIRHGDLKPENILRFRSSTPSALGTLKIADMGLAKHHEVSTRLRQNITSTKYGTLRYEPPETAVNKTQATSRLYDVWSMGCIILEFVVWLLDGQEGLNNFNDSIRGGVKHDYDPPYYITRGAADQMVALVHPVVMQQLDDLSRRTEVQTNESALGDLVTIVKERLLIVDLPSEDRNTLQQSENSQGPRITHT
;
A
#
# COMPACT_ATOMS: atom_id res chain seq x y z
N MET A 1 4.05 2.01 -26.35
CA MET A 1 3.08 1.69 -25.29
C MET A 1 2.99 2.88 -24.36
N ASP A 2 1.75 3.25 -24.03
CA ASP A 2 1.43 4.39 -23.17
C ASP A 2 1.72 4.09 -21.68
N ALA A 3 1.97 5.13 -20.90
CA ALA A 3 2.26 5.07 -19.46
C ALA A 3 1.17 4.34 -18.68
N LEU A 4 -0.10 4.65 -18.95
CA LEU A 4 -1.25 4.03 -18.29
C LEU A 4 -1.31 2.52 -18.54
N GLN A 5 -0.97 2.09 -19.75
CA GLN A 5 -0.90 0.66 -20.08
C GLN A 5 0.17 -0.06 -19.24
N GLN A 6 1.28 0.62 -18.92
CA GLN A 6 2.31 0.03 -18.07
C GLN A 6 1.87 -0.09 -16.62
N LEU A 7 1.17 0.92 -16.08
CA LEU A 7 0.59 0.85 -14.74
C LEU A 7 -0.49 -0.24 -14.63
N CYS A 8 -1.29 -0.42 -15.69
CA CYS A 8 -2.23 -1.54 -15.80
C CYS A 8 -1.51 -2.88 -15.75
N GLY A 9 -0.46 -3.06 -16.58
CA GLY A 9 0.32 -4.31 -16.59
C GLY A 9 1.03 -4.63 -15.27
N LEU A 10 1.49 -3.61 -14.53
CA LEU A 10 2.01 -3.81 -13.17
C LEU A 10 0.91 -4.26 -12.19
N SER A 11 -0.29 -3.71 -12.33
CA SER A 11 -1.44 -4.08 -11.49
C SER A 11 -1.91 -5.52 -11.78
N GLU A 12 -1.97 -5.92 -13.06
CA GLU A 12 -2.25 -7.30 -13.48
C GLU A 12 -1.20 -8.28 -12.93
N ALA A 13 0.09 -7.89 -12.96
CA ALA A 13 1.15 -8.71 -12.40
C ALA A 13 1.00 -8.90 -10.87
N LEU A 14 0.61 -7.85 -10.14
CA LEU A 14 0.30 -7.94 -8.71
C LEU A 14 -0.92 -8.82 -8.46
N GLU A 15 -1.99 -8.68 -9.25
CA GLU A 15 -3.19 -9.52 -9.14
C GLU A 15 -2.85 -11.00 -9.32
N LEU A 16 -2.06 -11.34 -10.35
CA LEU A 16 -1.60 -12.72 -10.57
C LEU A 16 -0.79 -13.26 -9.39
N LEU A 17 0.10 -12.43 -8.81
CA LEU A 17 0.89 -12.81 -7.67
C LEU A 17 0.01 -13.03 -6.42
N HIS A 18 -0.93 -12.12 -6.20
CA HIS A 18 -1.87 -12.13 -5.09
C HIS A 18 -2.86 -13.29 -5.17
N GLY A 19 -3.25 -13.69 -6.38
CA GLY A 19 -4.11 -14.84 -6.67
C GLY A 19 -3.36 -16.17 -6.77
N TYR A 20 -2.03 -16.18 -6.62
CA TYR A 20 -1.25 -17.42 -6.69
C TYR A 20 -1.52 -18.31 -5.48
N SER A 21 -2.46 -19.25 -5.64
CA SER A 21 -2.71 -20.32 -4.67
C SER A 21 -1.88 -21.55 -5.01
N SER A 22 -1.18 -22.10 -4.03
CA SER A 22 -0.38 -23.33 -4.15
C SER A 22 -1.25 -24.59 -4.30
N GLN A 23 -2.09 -24.69 -5.33
CA GLN A 23 -2.84 -25.93 -5.62
C GLN A 23 -1.97 -27.05 -6.23
N ALA A 24 -0.65 -26.88 -6.32
CA ALA A 24 0.27 -27.95 -6.72
C ALA A 24 0.63 -28.93 -5.57
N HIS A 25 0.28 -28.63 -4.32
CA HIS A 25 0.45 -29.55 -3.18
C HIS A 25 -0.78 -29.51 -2.26
N ALA A 26 -1.92 -29.94 -2.78
CA ALA A 26 -3.08 -30.25 -1.97
C ALA A 26 -2.86 -31.59 -1.24
N ASP A 27 -2.32 -31.54 -0.03
CA ASP A 27 -2.71 -32.49 1.01
C ASP A 27 -2.73 -31.77 2.37
N LEU A 28 -3.78 -32.05 3.15
CA LEU A 28 -4.10 -31.52 4.48
C LEU A 28 -4.81 -30.16 4.55
N SER A 29 -6.12 -30.25 4.29
CA SER A 29 -7.22 -29.60 5.02
C SER A 29 -6.88 -28.73 6.24
N ILE A 30 -6.76 -27.41 6.04
CA ILE A 30 -7.28 -26.39 6.98
C ILE A 30 -7.82 -25.23 6.14
N THR A 31 -9.13 -25.22 5.90
CA THR A 31 -9.83 -24.07 5.32
C THR A 31 -9.98 -22.98 6.37
N HIS A 32 -8.98 -22.09 6.46
CA HIS A 32 -9.21 -20.74 6.98
C HIS A 32 -9.69 -19.86 5.81
N GLU A 33 -10.65 -18.98 6.05
CA GLU A 33 -11.23 -18.03 5.08
C GLU A 33 -10.24 -16.93 4.62
N GLY A 34 -9.06 -17.32 4.16
CA GLY A 34 -7.99 -16.44 3.68
C GLY A 34 -7.23 -17.12 2.55
N GLY A 35 -7.85 -17.17 1.37
CA GLY A 35 -7.34 -17.88 0.20
C GLY A 35 -5.87 -17.57 -0.11
N GLY A 36 -5.08 -18.63 -0.30
CA GLY A 36 -3.65 -18.59 -0.58
C GLY A 36 -3.27 -17.60 -1.69
N GLY A 37 -2.25 -16.82 -1.40
CA GLY A 37 -1.72 -15.77 -2.28
C GLY A 37 -0.32 -15.38 -1.84
N ILE A 38 0.51 -14.91 -2.77
CA ILE A 38 1.84 -14.39 -2.48
C ILE A 38 1.75 -12.86 -2.41
N ARG A 39 2.37 -12.24 -1.41
CA ARG A 39 2.67 -10.81 -1.43
C ARG A 39 4.12 -10.57 -1.81
N HIS A 40 4.41 -9.46 -2.47
CA HIS A 40 5.77 -9.02 -2.80
C HIS A 40 6.50 -8.56 -1.53
N GLY A 41 5.91 -7.62 -0.78
CA GLY A 41 6.39 -7.16 0.52
C GLY A 41 7.60 -6.22 0.50
N ASP A 42 8.00 -5.75 -0.67
CA ASP A 42 9.07 -4.76 -0.91
C ASP A 42 8.91 -4.08 -2.27
N LEU A 43 7.66 -3.73 -2.62
CA LEU A 43 7.39 -3.08 -3.89
C LEU A 43 7.83 -1.60 -3.81
N LYS A 44 8.70 -1.20 -4.73
CA LYS A 44 9.28 0.15 -4.85
C LYS A 44 9.79 0.39 -6.27
N PRO A 45 10.04 1.64 -6.70
CA PRO A 45 10.52 1.93 -8.05
C PRO A 45 11.79 1.19 -8.45
N GLU A 46 12.72 0.96 -7.52
CA GLU A 46 13.96 0.23 -7.74
C GLU A 46 13.72 -1.24 -8.14
N ASN A 47 12.58 -1.79 -7.72
CA ASN A 47 12.14 -3.15 -8.02
C ASN A 47 11.22 -3.21 -9.24
N ILE A 48 11.09 -2.13 -10.01
CA ILE A 48 10.37 -2.08 -11.29
C ILE A 48 11.37 -1.87 -12.43
N LEU A 49 11.59 -2.92 -13.21
CA LEU A 49 12.55 -2.90 -14.32
C LEU A 49 11.90 -2.38 -15.60
N ARG A 50 12.62 -1.50 -16.29
CA ARG A 50 12.24 -0.97 -17.60
C ARG A 50 12.96 -1.70 -18.73
N PHE A 51 12.22 -2.49 -19.49
CA PHE A 51 12.69 -3.11 -20.73
C PHE A 51 12.47 -2.14 -21.90
N ARG A 52 13.56 -1.71 -22.53
CA ARG A 52 13.50 -0.73 -23.63
C ARG A 52 12.80 -1.33 -24.84
N SER A 53 11.93 -0.55 -25.47
CA SER A 53 11.38 -0.89 -26.77
C SER A 53 12.39 -0.58 -27.88
N SER A 54 12.27 -1.27 -29.02
CA SER A 54 12.97 -0.90 -30.25
C SER A 54 12.51 0.46 -30.80
N THR A 55 11.35 0.97 -30.36
CA THR A 55 10.85 2.31 -30.69
C THR A 55 11.38 3.35 -29.69
N PRO A 56 12.16 4.36 -30.12
CA PRO A 56 12.80 5.34 -29.22
C PRO A 56 11.82 6.19 -28.38
N SER A 57 10.62 6.44 -28.89
CA SER A 57 9.59 7.26 -28.23
C SER A 57 8.70 6.48 -27.26
N ALA A 58 8.84 5.16 -27.17
CA ALA A 58 8.04 4.36 -26.26
C ALA A 58 8.69 4.29 -24.87
N LEU A 59 7.86 4.37 -23.82
CA LEU A 59 8.31 4.17 -22.45
C LEU A 59 9.02 2.81 -22.29
N GLY A 60 8.59 1.77 -23.01
CA GLY A 60 9.10 0.40 -22.88
C GLY A 60 8.10 -0.46 -22.11
N THR A 61 8.57 -1.60 -21.60
CA THR A 61 7.76 -2.51 -20.78
C THR A 61 8.27 -2.51 -19.35
N LEU A 62 7.39 -2.22 -18.40
CA LEU A 62 7.69 -2.27 -16.97
C LEU A 62 7.40 -3.68 -16.43
N LYS A 63 8.27 -4.19 -15.56
CA LYS A 63 8.11 -5.50 -14.92
C LYS A 63 8.53 -5.42 -13.46
N ILE A 64 7.77 -6.09 -12.59
CA ILE A 64 8.12 -6.28 -11.18
C ILE A 64 9.30 -7.26 -11.08
N ALA A 65 10.24 -6.96 -10.21
CA ALA A 65 11.44 -7.74 -9.93
C ALA A 65 11.72 -7.80 -8.42
N ASP A 66 12.72 -8.59 -8.04
CA ASP A 66 13.15 -8.81 -6.66
C ASP A 66 12.08 -9.40 -5.72
N MET A 67 11.76 -10.66 -6.00
CA MET A 67 10.89 -11.50 -5.15
C MET A 67 11.59 -12.01 -3.89
N GLY A 68 12.76 -11.47 -3.50
CA GLY A 68 13.55 -11.97 -2.37
C GLY A 68 12.86 -11.88 -1.01
N LEU A 69 11.85 -11.01 -0.90
CA LEU A 69 11.02 -10.85 0.30
C LEU A 69 9.59 -11.37 0.12
N ALA A 70 9.29 -12.00 -1.01
CA ALA A 70 7.96 -12.52 -1.33
C ALA A 70 7.56 -13.63 -0.35
N LYS A 71 6.32 -13.59 0.13
CA LYS A 71 5.81 -14.52 1.15
C LYS A 71 4.39 -14.97 0.88
N HIS A 72 4.13 -16.26 1.08
CA HIS A 72 2.77 -16.80 1.14
C HIS A 72 2.02 -16.23 2.36
N HIS A 73 0.75 -15.92 2.15
CA HIS A 73 -0.14 -15.37 3.17
C HIS A 73 -0.42 -16.35 4.33
N GLU A 74 -0.07 -17.64 4.21
CA GLU A 74 -0.44 -18.71 5.15
C GLU A 74 0.36 -18.75 6.47
N VAL A 75 1.47 -18.02 6.62
CA VAL A 75 2.24 -18.06 7.88
C VAL A 75 2.54 -16.67 8.39
N SER A 76 1.89 -16.34 9.51
CA SER A 76 2.26 -15.26 10.43
C SER A 76 3.76 -15.23 10.63
N THR A 77 4.45 -14.30 9.97
CA THR A 77 5.88 -14.07 10.19
C THR A 77 6.07 -12.79 11.00
N ARG A 78 6.08 -12.96 12.32
CA ARG A 78 6.78 -12.08 13.25
C ARG A 78 8.17 -12.65 13.47
N LEU A 79 9.16 -12.02 12.82
CA LEU A 79 10.48 -11.69 13.35
C LEU A 79 11.29 -11.14 12.18
N ARG A 80 11.49 -9.83 12.13
CA ARG A 80 12.69 -9.25 11.50
C ARG A 80 13.42 -8.45 12.56
N GLN A 81 13.89 -9.16 13.58
CA GLN A 81 15.00 -8.71 14.41
C GLN A 81 16.19 -8.46 13.47
N ASN A 82 16.86 -7.33 13.67
CA ASN A 82 17.98 -6.77 12.91
C ASN A 82 17.54 -5.70 11.90
N ILE A 83 17.78 -4.45 12.31
CA ILE A 83 17.71 -3.25 11.50
C ILE A 83 19.06 -3.16 10.78
N THR A 84 19.11 -3.55 9.51
CA THR A 84 20.31 -3.41 8.66
C THR A 84 20.16 -2.17 7.78
N SER A 85 21.27 -1.66 7.25
CA SER A 85 21.30 -0.46 6.39
C SER A 85 20.38 -0.52 5.16
N THR A 86 20.06 -1.72 4.67
CA THR A 86 19.13 -1.98 3.56
C THR A 86 17.67 -1.64 3.90
N LYS A 87 17.26 -1.66 5.18
CA LYS A 87 15.90 -1.30 5.60
C LYS A 87 15.61 0.21 5.47
N TYR A 88 16.61 1.07 5.47
CA TYR A 88 16.41 2.53 5.49
C TYR A 88 15.74 3.04 4.20
N GLY A 89 16.05 2.50 3.03
CA GLY A 89 15.33 2.81 1.78
C GLY A 89 13.95 2.15 1.66
N THR A 90 13.63 1.16 2.50
CA THR A 90 12.41 0.34 2.40
C THR A 90 11.19 1.05 3.01
N LEU A 91 11.40 1.86 4.05
CA LEU A 91 10.33 2.48 4.86
C LEU A 91 9.39 3.39 4.06
N ARG A 92 9.89 4.05 3.01
CA ARG A 92 9.14 5.03 2.21
C ARG A 92 7.82 4.46 1.66
N TYR A 93 7.86 3.23 1.17
CA TYR A 93 6.74 2.55 0.51
C TYR A 93 6.00 1.57 1.42
N GLU A 94 6.39 1.47 2.69
CA GLU A 94 5.68 0.64 3.65
C GLU A 94 4.34 1.27 4.04
N PRO A 95 3.32 0.46 4.29
CA PRO A 95 2.02 0.94 4.71
C PRO A 95 1.99 1.24 6.22
N PRO A 96 1.06 2.09 6.68
CA PRO A 96 0.99 2.56 8.07
C PRO A 96 0.83 1.45 9.12
N GLU A 97 0.21 0.32 8.77
CA GLU A 97 0.03 -0.79 9.70
C GLU A 97 1.35 -1.42 10.15
N THR A 98 2.47 -1.21 9.42
CA THR A 98 3.79 -1.69 9.88
C THR A 98 4.30 -0.90 11.08
N ALA A 99 3.93 0.38 11.19
CA ALA A 99 4.25 1.22 12.33
C ALA A 99 3.25 1.05 13.48
N VAL A 100 1.96 0.98 13.17
CA VAL A 100 0.87 1.00 14.16
C VAL A 100 0.51 -0.40 14.66
N ASN A 101 0.41 -1.39 13.78
CA ASN A 101 -0.08 -2.73 14.07
C ASN A 101 1.02 -3.78 13.95
N LYS A 102 2.04 -3.67 14.80
CA LYS A 102 3.10 -4.70 14.94
C LYS A 102 2.55 -6.09 15.34
N THR A 103 1.30 -6.07 15.82
CA THR A 103 0.32 -7.13 16.08
C THR A 103 0.18 -8.23 15.04
N GLN A 104 -0.19 -7.76 13.85
CA GLN A 104 -1.01 -8.51 12.91
C GLN A 104 -0.17 -9.03 11.75
N ALA A 105 -0.62 -10.13 11.13
CA ALA A 105 -0.01 -10.60 9.90
C ALA A 105 -0.22 -9.55 8.79
N THR A 106 0.87 -9.14 8.15
CA THR A 106 0.83 -8.24 7.00
C THR A 106 0.03 -8.87 5.85
N SER A 107 -0.96 -8.17 5.31
CA SER A 107 -1.81 -8.68 4.24
C SER A 107 -1.26 -8.32 2.86
N ARG A 108 -1.97 -8.71 1.80
CA ARG A 108 -1.70 -8.28 0.42
C ARG A 108 -1.92 -6.77 0.20
N LEU A 109 -2.67 -6.13 1.11
CA LEU A 109 -2.88 -4.67 1.10
C LEU A 109 -1.57 -3.88 1.25
N TYR A 110 -0.51 -4.52 1.75
CA TYR A 110 0.82 -3.95 1.76
C TYR A 110 1.26 -3.53 0.35
N ASP A 111 1.17 -4.44 -0.62
CA ASP A 111 1.61 -4.14 -1.99
C ASP A 111 0.66 -3.13 -2.66
N VAL A 112 -0.63 -3.11 -2.25
CA VAL A 112 -1.62 -2.15 -2.74
C VAL A 112 -1.24 -0.72 -2.32
N TRP A 113 -0.87 -0.52 -1.06
CA TRP A 113 -0.36 0.77 -0.57
C TRP A 113 0.94 1.16 -1.30
N SER A 114 1.92 0.25 -1.36
CA SER A 114 3.18 0.52 -2.06
C SER A 114 2.95 0.91 -3.52
N MET A 115 2.02 0.24 -4.20
CA MET A 115 1.62 0.58 -5.57
C MET A 115 0.94 1.97 -5.64
N GLY A 116 0.14 2.34 -4.65
CA GLY A 116 -0.42 3.69 -4.53
C GLY A 116 0.65 4.79 -4.49
N CYS A 117 1.70 4.59 -3.69
CA CYS A 117 2.85 5.51 -3.64
C CYS A 117 3.55 5.60 -5.00
N ILE A 118 3.82 4.46 -5.64
CA ILE A 118 4.50 4.39 -6.94
C ILE A 118 3.69 5.09 -8.03
N ILE A 119 2.38 4.85 -8.09
CA ILE A 119 1.49 5.50 -9.06
C ILE A 119 1.49 7.02 -8.84
N LEU A 120 1.42 7.49 -7.58
CA LEU A 120 1.48 8.93 -7.29
C LEU A 120 2.78 9.55 -7.81
N GLU A 121 3.94 8.98 -7.48
CA GLU A 121 5.22 9.46 -7.99
C GLU A 121 5.27 9.46 -9.53
N PHE A 122 4.71 8.42 -10.15
CA PHE A 122 4.64 8.30 -11.59
C PHE A 122 3.78 9.40 -12.23
N VAL A 123 2.62 9.72 -11.64
CA VAL A 123 1.73 10.79 -12.11
C VAL A 123 2.39 12.16 -11.95
N VAL A 124 3.02 12.43 -10.81
CA VAL A 124 3.77 13.68 -10.59
C VAL A 124 4.87 13.82 -11.64
N TRP A 125 5.62 12.74 -11.89
CA TRP A 125 6.68 12.75 -12.90
C TRP A 125 6.15 12.97 -14.33
N LEU A 126 5.01 12.35 -14.69
CA LEU A 126 4.41 12.53 -16.02
C LEU A 126 3.98 13.98 -16.27
N LEU A 127 3.44 14.66 -15.26
CA LEU A 127 2.90 16.02 -15.39
C LEU A 127 3.95 17.10 -15.17
N ASP A 128 4.80 16.93 -14.17
CA ASP A 128 5.70 17.96 -13.65
C ASP A 128 7.19 17.62 -13.91
N GLY A 129 7.46 16.48 -14.56
CA GLY A 129 8.80 16.03 -14.88
C GLY A 129 9.63 15.61 -13.66
N GLN A 130 10.93 15.39 -13.88
CA GLN A 130 11.86 14.99 -12.82
C GLN A 130 12.00 16.06 -11.72
N GLU A 131 11.99 17.33 -12.10
CA GLU A 131 12.11 18.45 -11.15
C GLU A 131 10.88 18.53 -10.24
N GLY A 132 9.67 18.39 -10.79
CA GLY A 132 8.45 18.34 -10.01
C GLY A 132 8.42 17.18 -9.01
N LEU A 133 8.83 15.99 -9.45
CA LEU A 133 8.94 14.82 -8.56
C LEU A 133 9.97 15.06 -7.43
N ASN A 134 11.12 15.64 -7.74
CA ASN A 134 12.13 15.97 -6.73
C ASN A 134 11.59 16.98 -5.71
N ASN A 135 10.92 18.03 -6.17
CA ASN A 135 10.33 19.07 -5.30
C ASN A 135 9.22 18.48 -4.40
N PHE A 136 8.39 17.60 -4.94
CA PHE A 136 7.40 16.87 -4.15
C PHE A 136 8.06 16.01 -3.06
N ASN A 137 9.08 15.24 -3.42
CA ASN A 137 9.82 14.39 -2.49
C ASN A 137 10.53 15.20 -1.39
N ASP A 138 11.13 16.33 -1.74
CA ASP A 138 11.79 17.25 -0.79
C ASP A 138 10.78 17.93 0.14
N SER A 139 9.56 18.20 -0.35
CA SER A 139 8.48 18.72 0.48
C SER A 139 8.04 17.74 1.55
N ILE A 140 8.02 16.43 1.25
CA ILE A 140 7.76 15.39 2.27
C ILE A 140 8.92 15.33 3.28
N ARG A 141 10.18 15.49 2.85
CA ARG A 141 11.35 15.54 3.75
C ARG A 141 11.33 16.72 4.73
N GLY A 142 10.64 17.81 4.37
CA GLY A 142 10.45 18.97 5.25
C GLY A 142 11.75 19.73 5.55
N GLY A 143 12.75 19.66 4.68
CA GLY A 143 14.04 20.36 4.86
C GLY A 143 14.95 19.78 5.95
N VAL A 144 14.59 18.64 6.54
CA VAL A 144 15.41 17.94 7.54
C VAL A 144 16.26 16.88 6.84
N LYS A 145 17.54 16.79 7.20
CA LYS A 145 18.37 15.65 6.80
C LYS A 145 17.88 14.42 7.55
N HIS A 146 17.20 13.54 6.84
CA HIS A 146 16.83 12.22 7.34
C HIS A 146 17.89 11.20 6.90
N ASP A 147 18.13 10.21 7.76
CA ASP A 147 18.96 9.04 7.40
C ASP A 147 18.25 8.13 6.36
N TYR A 148 16.96 8.41 6.10
CA TYR A 148 16.10 7.68 5.17
C TYR A 148 15.02 8.58 4.57
N ASP A 149 14.41 8.14 3.48
CA ASP A 149 13.26 8.85 2.92
C ASP A 149 11.99 8.62 3.77
N PRO A 150 11.29 9.68 4.18
CA PRO A 150 10.11 9.56 5.04
C PRO A 150 8.98 8.81 4.32
N PRO A 151 8.14 8.07 5.08
CA PRO A 151 6.98 7.39 4.53
C PRO A 151 5.88 8.36 4.07
N TYR A 152 4.94 7.83 3.29
CA TYR A 152 3.75 8.56 2.80
C TYR A 152 2.67 8.77 3.88
N TYR A 153 2.99 8.49 5.14
CA TYR A 153 2.13 8.69 6.29
C TYR A 153 2.90 9.34 7.45
N ILE A 154 2.16 9.92 8.38
CA ILE A 154 2.67 10.34 9.68
C ILE A 154 1.99 9.53 10.77
N THR A 155 2.66 9.34 11.90
CA THR A 155 2.04 8.76 13.10
C THR A 155 1.81 9.83 14.15
N ARG A 156 0.74 9.67 14.95
CA ARG A 156 0.38 10.53 16.08
C ARG A 156 -0.05 9.68 17.26
N GLY A 157 0.10 10.20 18.47
CA GLY A 157 -0.32 9.51 19.69
C GLY A 157 0.82 8.82 20.45
N ALA A 158 0.50 8.28 21.63
CA ALA A 158 1.42 7.53 22.47
C ALA A 158 1.69 6.13 21.88
N ALA A 159 2.70 5.43 22.40
CA ALA A 159 3.16 4.15 21.86
C ALA A 159 2.09 3.04 21.81
N ASP A 160 1.08 3.13 22.68
CA ASP A 160 -0.06 2.21 22.82
C ASP A 160 -1.34 2.68 22.10
N GLN A 161 -1.39 3.94 21.68
CA GLN A 161 -2.53 4.56 20.98
C GLN A 161 -2.08 5.26 19.68
N MET A 162 -1.05 4.71 19.04
CA MET A 162 -0.49 5.29 17.84
C MET A 162 -1.50 5.16 16.70
N VAL A 163 -1.84 6.27 16.06
CA VAL A 163 -2.66 6.32 14.85
C VAL A 163 -1.81 6.82 13.70
N ALA A 164 -2.08 6.36 12.51
CA ALA A 164 -1.44 6.85 11.30
C ALA A 164 -2.42 7.71 10.50
N LEU A 165 -1.88 8.65 9.72
CA LEU A 165 -2.60 9.50 8.78
C LEU A 165 -1.76 9.63 7.52
N VAL A 166 -2.40 9.74 6.34
CA VAL A 166 -1.67 10.09 5.12
C VAL A 166 -0.91 11.41 5.35
N HIS A 167 0.32 11.49 4.86
CA HIS A 167 1.17 12.66 5.05
C HIS A 167 0.50 13.92 4.47
N PRO A 168 0.46 15.07 5.18
CA PRO A 168 -0.26 16.26 4.70
C PRO A 168 0.16 16.75 3.31
N VAL A 169 1.47 16.70 3.01
CA VAL A 169 2.01 17.04 1.68
C VAL A 169 1.50 16.08 0.59
N VAL A 170 1.34 14.81 0.91
CA VAL A 170 0.81 13.80 -0.03
C VAL A 170 -0.67 14.08 -0.32
N MET A 171 -1.47 14.37 0.71
CA MET A 171 -2.87 14.75 0.55
C MET A 171 -3.02 16.01 -0.29
N GLN A 172 -2.22 17.05 0.00
CA GLN A 172 -2.22 18.29 -0.77
C GLN A 172 -1.85 18.04 -2.24
N GLN A 173 -0.82 17.22 -2.50
CA GLN A 173 -0.42 16.87 -3.87
C GLN A 173 -1.55 16.15 -4.63
N LEU A 174 -2.26 15.22 -3.98
CA LEU A 174 -3.41 14.52 -4.58
C LEU A 174 -4.56 15.48 -4.89
N ASP A 175 -4.86 16.42 -3.99
CA ASP A 175 -5.89 17.44 -4.21
C ASP A 175 -5.55 18.36 -5.39
N ASP A 176 -4.29 18.79 -5.48
CA ASP A 176 -3.81 19.64 -6.56
C ASP A 176 -3.78 18.90 -7.90
N LEU A 177 -3.41 17.62 -7.91
CA LEU A 177 -3.50 16.76 -9.10
C LEU A 177 -4.95 16.55 -9.57
N SER A 178 -5.87 16.29 -8.63
CA SER A 178 -7.30 16.10 -8.93
C SER A 178 -7.86 17.35 -9.62
N ARG A 179 -7.61 18.53 -9.03
CA ARG A 179 -8.05 19.81 -9.60
C ARG A 179 -7.49 20.09 -10.99
N ARG A 180 -6.20 19.76 -11.22
CA ARG A 180 -5.55 19.99 -12.52
C ARG A 180 -6.10 19.08 -13.62
N THR A 181 -6.40 17.83 -13.27
CA THR A 181 -6.90 16.82 -14.23
C THR A 181 -8.39 16.96 -14.53
N GLU A 182 -9.18 17.50 -13.61
CA GLU A 182 -10.59 17.88 -13.82
C GLU A 182 -10.75 19.09 -14.75
N VAL A 183 -9.92 20.13 -14.57
CA VAL A 183 -10.04 21.39 -15.34
C VAL A 183 -9.70 21.21 -16.82
N GLN A 184 -8.87 20.22 -17.16
CA GLN A 184 -8.41 20.02 -18.54
C GLN A 184 -9.35 19.18 -19.41
N THR A 185 -10.18 18.31 -18.82
CA THR A 185 -11.09 17.43 -19.56
C THR A 185 -12.24 16.99 -18.66
N ASN A 186 -13.47 16.90 -19.20
CA ASN A 186 -14.64 16.43 -18.44
C ASN A 186 -14.56 14.98 -17.91
N GLU A 187 -13.50 14.22 -18.24
CA GLU A 187 -13.13 12.90 -17.70
C GLU A 187 -11.76 12.54 -18.34
N SER A 188 -10.66 12.53 -17.56
CA SER A 188 -9.37 12.01 -18.04
C SER A 188 -8.98 10.75 -17.31
N ALA A 189 -8.39 9.80 -18.04
CA ALA A 189 -7.82 8.59 -17.44
C ALA A 189 -6.75 8.89 -16.37
N LEU A 190 -6.10 10.06 -16.45
CA LEU A 190 -5.17 10.52 -15.42
C LEU A 190 -5.90 11.01 -14.15
N GLY A 191 -7.03 11.71 -14.31
CA GLY A 191 -7.90 12.09 -13.20
C GLY A 191 -8.50 10.87 -12.50
N ASP A 192 -8.95 9.87 -13.28
CA ASP A 192 -9.43 8.59 -12.71
C ASP A 192 -8.32 7.88 -11.92
N LEU A 193 -7.09 7.88 -12.44
CA LEU A 193 -5.95 7.27 -11.76
C LEU A 193 -5.61 8.00 -10.45
N VAL A 194 -5.63 9.33 -10.43
CA VAL A 194 -5.44 10.13 -9.21
C VAL A 194 -6.54 9.83 -8.19
N THR A 195 -7.79 9.72 -8.65
CA THR A 195 -8.95 9.37 -7.82
C THR A 195 -8.77 7.98 -7.19
N ILE A 196 -8.35 6.98 -7.98
CA ILE A 196 -8.06 5.63 -7.47
C ILE A 196 -6.96 5.67 -6.40
N VAL A 197 -5.87 6.41 -6.62
CA VAL A 197 -4.79 6.53 -5.63
C VAL A 197 -5.33 7.11 -4.33
N LYS A 198 -6.07 8.23 -4.41
CA LYS A 198 -6.58 8.96 -3.25
C LYS A 198 -7.64 8.19 -2.47
N GLU A 199 -8.57 7.53 -3.16
CA GLU A 199 -9.76 6.95 -2.55
C GLU A 199 -9.67 5.44 -2.32
N ARG A 200 -8.68 4.76 -2.89
CA ARG A 200 -8.59 3.29 -2.86
C ARG A 200 -7.22 2.72 -2.49
N LEU A 201 -6.12 3.41 -2.80
CA LEU A 201 -4.78 2.86 -2.58
C LEU A 201 -4.06 3.46 -1.37
N LEU A 202 -4.14 4.78 -1.18
CA LEU A 202 -3.52 5.49 -0.06
C LEU A 202 -4.54 5.81 1.04
N ILE A 203 -5.25 4.79 1.50
CA ILE A 203 -6.18 4.89 2.62
C ILE A 203 -5.49 4.44 3.90
N VAL A 204 -5.56 5.26 4.93
CA VAL A 204 -5.19 4.86 6.28
C VAL A 204 -6.46 4.61 7.07
N ASP A 205 -7.01 3.40 6.98
CA ASP A 205 -8.18 3.03 7.78
C ASP A 205 -7.77 2.80 9.23
N LEU A 206 -8.03 3.74 10.13
CA LEU A 206 -8.21 3.54 11.60
C LEU A 206 -9.05 4.70 12.18
N PRO A 207 -9.93 4.53 13.21
CA PRO A 207 -10.12 3.39 14.13
C PRO A 207 -11.61 2.96 14.37
N SER A 208 -11.83 1.80 15.01
CA SER A 208 -12.97 1.62 15.92
C SER A 208 -12.68 0.54 16.96
N GLU A 209 -12.30 0.98 18.17
CA GLU A 209 -12.91 0.41 19.37
C GLU A 209 -14.43 0.55 19.21
N ASP A 210 -15.10 -0.44 18.60
CA ASP A 210 -16.55 -0.64 18.65
C ASP A 210 -16.97 -1.86 17.83
N ARG A 211 -16.36 -3.02 18.12
CA ARG A 211 -16.94 -4.32 17.69
C ARG A 211 -17.44 -5.19 18.84
N ASN A 212 -17.21 -4.81 20.10
CA ASN A 212 -17.63 -5.61 21.26
C ASN A 212 -18.78 -5.03 22.09
N THR A 213 -19.24 -3.81 21.82
CA THR A 213 -20.24 -3.13 22.67
C THR A 213 -21.69 -3.41 22.28
N LEU A 214 -21.95 -4.08 21.14
CA LEU A 214 -23.30 -4.42 20.67
C LEU A 214 -23.59 -5.92 20.59
N GLN A 215 -22.77 -6.77 21.21
CA GLN A 215 -23.05 -8.21 21.36
C GLN A 215 -23.27 -8.67 22.82
N GLN A 216 -23.26 -7.76 23.79
CA GLN A 216 -23.53 -8.10 25.20
C GLN A 216 -24.90 -7.63 25.74
N SER A 217 -25.76 -6.98 24.94
CA SER A 217 -27.12 -6.64 25.37
C SER A 217 -28.22 -7.60 24.87
N GLU A 218 -27.90 -8.59 24.02
CA GLU A 218 -28.86 -9.58 23.51
C GLU A 218 -28.54 -11.01 23.95
N ASN A 219 -28.09 -11.19 25.19
CA ASN A 219 -28.21 -12.48 25.87
C ASN A 219 -29.05 -12.31 27.13
N SER A 220 -30.33 -12.03 26.90
CA SER A 220 -31.39 -12.23 27.89
C SER A 220 -31.47 -13.73 28.22
N GLN A 221 -30.66 -14.19 29.17
CA GLN A 221 -30.94 -15.45 29.85
C GLN A 221 -32.12 -15.25 30.80
N GLY A 222 -33.30 -15.70 30.37
CA GLY A 222 -34.17 -16.42 31.29
C GLY A 222 -33.89 -17.93 31.20
N PRO A 223 -34.38 -18.78 32.11
CA PRO A 223 -34.81 -18.54 33.49
C PRO A 223 -34.07 -19.47 34.48
N ARG A 224 -34.08 -19.16 35.79
CA ARG A 224 -33.89 -20.18 36.83
C ARG A 224 -34.67 -19.87 38.10
N ILE A 225 -35.74 -20.65 38.28
CA ILE A 225 -36.47 -20.84 39.53
C ILE A 225 -35.60 -21.68 40.47
N THR A 226 -35.53 -21.35 41.76
CA THR A 226 -35.81 -22.28 42.89
C THR A 226 -35.72 -21.57 44.26
N HIS A 227 -36.82 -21.67 45.02
CA HIS A 227 -36.99 -21.88 46.47
C HIS A 227 -35.96 -21.31 47.46
N THR A 228 -36.39 -20.47 48.41
CA THR A 228 -36.99 -20.86 49.70
C THR A 228 -37.83 -19.71 50.23
#